data_AF-A0AAW9RFE3-F1
#
_entry.id   AF-A0AAW9RFE3-F1
#
_cell.length_a   1.000
_cell.length_b   1.000
_cell.length_c   1.000
_cell.angle_alpha   90.00
_cell.angle_beta   90.00
_cell.angle_gamma   90.00
#
_symmetry.space_group_name_H-M   'P 1'
#
loop_
_entity.id
_entity.type
_entity.pdbx_description
1 polymer ?
#
loop_
_entity_poly.entity_id
_entity_poly.type
_entity_poly.pdbx_seq_one_letter_code
_entity_poly.pdbx_strand_id
1 'polypeptide(L)'
;MKILRRYLPLLGSLMVLAAATKATHAEEAWPSREDLVWTVTDKADFDRTLLGIDTLRLVLASAIFEGDKTVSRLAQGRDPYLTLRETIIASPKALAARFQTAAPEAIKLSDEVIAVVVAIEDITQSKGIVPESDLAHVMFAGLRIFLLSAQVNGTDVHKWMCGTYPFSVACK
;
A
#
# COMPACT_ATOMS: atom_id res chain seq x y z
N MET A 1 -33.60 5.65 7.93
CA MET A 1 -32.31 5.73 7.20
C MET A 1 -31.19 4.90 7.85
N LYS A 2 -31.41 3.64 8.24
CA LYS A 2 -30.38 2.82 8.94
C LYS A 2 -29.79 1.68 8.10
N ILE A 3 -30.37 1.38 6.93
CA ILE A 3 -29.98 0.23 6.10
C ILE A 3 -28.86 0.63 5.13
N LEU A 4 -28.92 1.81 4.49
CA LEU A 4 -27.91 2.23 3.50
C LEU A 4 -26.48 2.37 4.05
N ARG A 5 -26.29 2.74 5.33
CA ARG A 5 -24.96 2.86 5.96
C ARG A 5 -24.24 1.52 6.14
N ARG A 6 -24.98 0.40 6.16
CA ARG A 6 -24.42 -0.94 6.43
C ARG A 6 -23.87 -1.63 5.18
N TYR A 7 -24.29 -1.21 3.99
CA TYR A 7 -23.91 -1.84 2.71
C TYR A 7 -22.94 -1.02 1.87
N LEU A 8 -22.68 0.24 2.24
CA LEU A 8 -21.68 1.08 1.58
C LEU A 8 -20.24 0.52 1.65
N PRO A 9 -19.76 -0.06 2.77
CA PRO A 9 -18.44 -0.70 2.77
C PRO A 9 -18.40 -2.01 1.98
N LEU A 10 -19.53 -2.74 1.91
CA LEU A 10 -19.63 -4.00 1.15
C LEU A 10 -19.57 -3.78 -0.37
N LEU A 11 -20.09 -2.66 -0.88
CA LEU A 11 -20.01 -2.31 -2.29
C LEU A 11 -18.61 -1.85 -2.73
N GLY A 12 -17.84 -1.24 -1.81
CA GLY A 12 -16.43 -0.93 -2.05
C GLY A 12 -15.56 -2.20 -2.15
N SER A 13 -15.84 -3.20 -1.31
CA SER A 13 -15.12 -4.48 -1.32
C SER A 13 -15.41 -5.34 -2.56
N LEU A 14 -16.62 -5.28 -3.12
CA LEU A 14 -17.02 -6.08 -4.28
C LEU A 14 -16.34 -5.67 -5.60
N MET A 15 -15.90 -4.41 -5.73
CA MET A 15 -15.18 -3.98 -6.95
C MET A 15 -13.70 -4.36 -6.95
N VAL A 16 -13.10 -4.67 -5.79
CA VAL A 16 -11.70 -5.12 -5.69
C VAL A 16 -11.56 -6.60 -6.14
N LEU A 17 -12.65 -7.37 -6.04
CA LEU A 17 -12.68 -8.81 -6.34
C LEU A 17 -12.71 -9.17 -7.85
N ALA A 18 -13.08 -8.24 -8.74
CA ALA A 18 -13.15 -8.53 -10.18
C ALA A 18 -11.79 -8.46 -10.91
N ALA A 19 -10.72 -8.20 -10.16
CA ALA A 19 -9.41 -7.90 -10.69
C ALA A 19 -8.37 -9.02 -10.41
N ALA A 20 -8.67 -9.98 -9.54
CA ALA A 20 -7.73 -11.02 -9.17
C ALA A 20 -7.75 -12.21 -10.15
N THR A 21 -7.06 -12.10 -11.28
CA THR A 21 -6.69 -13.28 -12.08
C THR A 21 -5.34 -13.81 -11.63
N LYS A 22 -5.38 -14.98 -10.98
CA LYS A 22 -4.30 -15.95 -10.70
C LYS A 22 -2.96 -15.35 -10.21
N ALA A 23 -2.87 -15.07 -8.91
CA ALA A 23 -1.60 -15.13 -8.20
C ALA A 23 -1.44 -16.56 -7.63
N THR A 24 -0.51 -17.34 -8.20
CA THR A 24 -0.11 -18.64 -7.67
C THR A 24 0.78 -18.47 -6.44
N HIS A 25 0.42 -19.16 -5.36
CA HIS A 25 1.13 -19.19 -4.08
C HIS A 25 2.57 -19.71 -4.22
N ALA A 26 3.51 -18.86 -3.86
CA ALA A 26 4.80 -19.17 -3.26
C ALA A 26 5.03 -18.03 -2.24
N GLU A 27 5.80 -18.27 -1.17
CA GLU A 27 6.38 -17.24 -0.28
C GLU A 27 6.48 -15.90 -1.03
N GLU A 28 5.61 -14.93 -0.72
CA GLU A 28 5.20 -13.91 -1.70
C GLU A 28 6.42 -13.10 -2.14
N ALA A 29 6.99 -13.49 -3.29
CA ALA A 29 8.30 -13.05 -3.70
C ALA A 29 8.24 -11.53 -3.91
N TRP A 30 9.24 -10.83 -3.38
CA TRP A 30 9.39 -9.40 -3.65
C TRP A 30 9.35 -9.16 -5.17
N PRO A 31 8.63 -8.12 -5.64
CA PRO A 31 8.44 -7.89 -7.06
C PRO A 31 9.81 -7.71 -7.72
N SER A 32 10.00 -8.37 -8.86
CA SER A 32 11.21 -8.21 -9.64
C SER A 32 11.29 -6.81 -10.25
N ARG A 33 12.46 -6.43 -10.77
CA ARG A 33 12.61 -5.18 -11.53
C ARG A 33 11.66 -5.13 -12.72
N GLU A 34 11.46 -6.26 -13.39
CA GLU A 34 10.57 -6.36 -14.55
C GLU A 34 9.13 -6.11 -14.13
N ASP A 35 8.68 -6.71 -13.02
CA ASP A 35 7.35 -6.48 -12.46
C ASP A 35 7.15 -4.99 -12.13
N LEU A 36 8.13 -4.35 -11.48
CA LEU A 36 8.04 -2.93 -11.13
C LEU A 36 7.94 -2.03 -12.36
N VAL A 37 8.78 -2.24 -13.37
CA VAL A 37 8.74 -1.47 -14.62
C VAL A 37 7.41 -1.67 -15.33
N TRP A 38 6.95 -2.93 -15.42
CA TRP A 38 5.68 -3.25 -16.05
C TRP A 38 4.51 -2.60 -15.31
N THR A 39 4.40 -2.78 -14.00
CA THR A 39 3.31 -2.22 -13.20
C THR A 39 3.23 -0.70 -13.27
N VAL A 40 4.35 0.03 -13.30
CA VAL A 40 4.29 1.50 -13.36
C VAL A 40 4.10 2.04 -14.78
N THR A 41 4.24 1.21 -15.82
CA THR A 41 4.00 1.61 -17.22
C THR A 41 2.62 1.20 -17.72
N ASP A 42 2.04 0.13 -17.17
CA ASP A 42 0.64 -0.22 -17.39
C ASP A 42 -0.28 0.59 -16.46
N LYS A 43 -1.21 1.35 -17.06
CA LYS A 43 -2.10 2.21 -16.27
C LYS A 43 -3.04 1.41 -15.37
N ALA A 44 -3.58 0.29 -15.85
CA ALA A 44 -4.56 -0.49 -15.10
C ALA A 44 -3.91 -1.16 -13.90
N ASP A 45 -2.71 -1.70 -14.07
CA ASP A 45 -1.98 -2.33 -12.96
C ASP A 45 -1.46 -1.31 -11.96
N PHE A 46 -1.06 -0.12 -12.43
CA PHE A 46 -0.71 0.96 -11.53
C PHE A 46 -1.91 1.46 -10.71
N ASP A 47 -3.07 1.65 -11.35
CA ASP A 47 -4.30 2.01 -10.64
C ASP A 47 -4.70 0.92 -9.62
N ARG A 48 -4.53 -0.37 -9.95
CA ARG A 48 -4.77 -1.48 -9.00
C ARG A 48 -3.79 -1.43 -7.82
N THR A 49 -2.52 -1.12 -8.07
CA THR A 49 -1.49 -0.94 -7.02
C THR A 49 -1.92 0.15 -6.04
N LEU A 50 -2.34 1.29 -6.56
CA LEU A 50 -2.84 2.42 -5.76
C LEU A 50 -4.09 2.02 -4.96
N LEU A 51 -5.03 1.30 -5.57
CA LEU A 51 -6.22 0.79 -4.89
C LEU A 51 -5.86 -0.17 -3.75
N GLY A 52 -4.85 -1.03 -3.93
CA GLY A 52 -4.36 -1.93 -2.89
C GLY A 52 -3.86 -1.18 -1.66
N ILE A 53 -3.01 -0.16 -1.85
CA ILE A 53 -2.50 0.64 -0.72
C ILE A 53 -3.58 1.55 -0.11
N ASP A 54 -4.48 2.13 -0.90
CA ASP A 54 -5.61 2.91 -0.40
C ASP A 54 -6.52 2.03 0.49
N THR A 55 -6.75 0.78 0.06
CA THR A 55 -7.52 -0.22 0.82
C THR A 55 -6.82 -0.60 2.12
N LEU A 56 -5.52 -0.90 2.06
CA LEU A 56 -4.72 -1.18 3.24
C LEU A 56 -4.79 -0.03 4.24
N ARG A 57 -4.69 1.21 3.75
CA ARG A 57 -4.74 2.40 4.58
C ARG A 57 -6.08 2.52 5.32
N LEU A 58 -7.19 2.23 4.64
CA LEU A 58 -8.51 2.18 5.27
C LEU A 58 -8.62 1.06 6.31
N VAL A 59 -8.10 -0.12 6.00
CA VAL A 59 -8.05 -1.25 6.93
C VAL A 59 -7.29 -0.87 8.18
N LEU A 60 -6.07 -0.34 8.05
CA LEU A 60 -5.25 0.11 9.17
C LEU A 60 -5.94 1.22 9.97
N ALA A 61 -6.49 2.22 9.30
CA ALA A 61 -7.23 3.28 9.98
C ALA A 61 -8.43 2.75 10.77
N SER A 62 -9.13 1.72 10.26
CA SER A 62 -10.21 1.03 10.96
C SER A 62 -9.70 0.17 12.11
N ALA A 63 -8.52 -0.43 11.95
CA ALA A 63 -7.86 -1.25 12.96
C ALA A 63 -7.52 -0.43 14.21
N ILE A 64 -7.11 0.82 13.98
CA ILE A 64 -6.64 1.80 14.97
C ILE A 64 -7.78 2.75 15.39
N PHE A 65 -8.99 2.60 14.87
CA PHE A 65 -10.06 3.57 15.12
C PHE A 65 -10.47 3.58 16.60
N GLU A 66 -9.96 4.58 17.33
CA GLU A 66 -10.23 4.85 18.75
C GLU A 66 -11.24 6.01 18.93
N GLY A 67 -11.93 6.46 17.88
CA GLY A 67 -12.93 7.56 17.93
C GLY A 67 -12.44 8.92 17.42
N ASP A 68 -12.94 10.03 18.00
CA ASP A 68 -12.85 11.42 17.49
C ASP A 68 -11.43 11.93 17.19
N LYS A 69 -10.41 11.40 17.88
CA LYS A 69 -9.00 11.80 17.69
C LYS A 69 -8.42 11.31 16.37
N THR A 70 -8.88 10.17 15.85
CA THR A 70 -8.42 9.59 14.57
C THR A 70 -8.96 10.37 13.38
N VAL A 71 -10.24 10.76 13.43
CA VAL A 71 -10.87 11.60 12.40
C VAL A 71 -10.18 12.96 12.34
N SER A 72 -9.87 13.56 13.49
CA SER A 72 -9.19 14.86 13.56
C SER A 72 -7.78 14.82 12.95
N ARG A 73 -7.01 13.73 13.09
CA ARG A 73 -5.69 13.58 12.45
C ARG A 73 -5.76 13.36 10.95
N LEU A 74 -6.77 12.64 10.46
CA LEU A 74 -6.98 12.46 9.02
C LEU A 74 -7.51 13.74 8.36
N ALA A 75 -8.22 14.59 9.12
CA ALA A 75 -8.83 15.83 8.64
C ALA A 75 -7.93 17.07 8.77
N GLN A 76 -6.86 17.03 9.57
CA GLN A 76 -5.96 18.17 9.79
C GLN A 76 -4.62 18.00 9.06
N GLY A 77 -4.35 18.89 8.09
CA GLY A 77 -3.05 19.02 7.42
C GLY A 77 -3.00 18.47 5.99
N ARG A 78 -1.85 18.66 5.32
CA ARG A 78 -1.53 17.93 4.09
C ARG A 78 -1.19 16.49 4.46
N ASP A 79 -2.00 15.56 3.97
CA ASP A 79 -1.78 14.12 4.14
C ASP A 79 -0.44 13.70 3.49
N PRO A 80 0.57 13.28 4.27
CA PRO A 80 1.88 12.87 3.72
C PRO A 80 1.75 11.69 2.77
N TYR A 81 0.71 10.87 2.91
CA TYR A 81 0.40 9.80 1.98
C TYR A 81 -0.03 10.33 0.62
N LEU A 82 -0.99 11.26 0.59
CA LEU A 82 -1.45 11.84 -0.67
C LEU A 82 -0.33 12.58 -1.39
N THR A 83 0.52 13.30 -0.65
CA THR A 83 1.67 14.03 -1.21
C THR A 83 2.65 13.08 -1.91
N LEU A 84 3.01 11.97 -1.27
CA LEU A 84 3.92 10.98 -1.87
C LEU A 84 3.26 10.25 -3.05
N ARG A 85 2.00 9.87 -2.90
CA ARG A 85 1.20 9.24 -3.97
C ARG A 85 1.16 10.11 -5.22
N GLU A 86 0.84 11.40 -5.08
CA GLU A 86 0.83 12.35 -6.20
C GLU A 86 2.20 12.49 -6.85
N THR A 87 3.27 12.51 -6.04
CA THR A 87 4.65 12.57 -6.56
C THR A 87 4.99 11.33 -7.40
N ILE A 88 4.59 10.15 -6.93
CA ILE A 88 4.78 8.86 -7.62
C ILE A 88 3.97 8.83 -8.94
N ILE A 89 2.73 9.34 -8.92
CA ILE A 89 1.84 9.34 -10.09
C ILE A 89 2.25 10.37 -11.15
N ALA A 90 2.87 11.47 -10.76
CA ALA A 90 3.14 12.60 -11.66
C ALA A 90 4.02 12.24 -12.88
N SER A 91 4.80 11.15 -12.83
CA SER A 91 5.64 10.75 -13.96
C SER A 91 5.95 9.25 -13.98
N PRO A 92 5.01 8.39 -14.42
CA PRO A 92 5.21 6.95 -14.45
C PRO A 92 6.36 6.52 -15.38
N LYS A 93 6.56 7.24 -16.50
CA LYS A 93 7.73 7.06 -17.39
C LYS A 93 9.07 7.32 -16.71
N ALA A 94 9.15 8.36 -15.87
CA ALA A 94 10.37 8.67 -15.13
C ALA A 94 10.64 7.61 -14.05
N LEU A 95 9.57 7.12 -13.42
CA LEU A 95 9.66 6.04 -12.44
C LEU A 95 10.16 4.73 -13.07
N ALA A 96 9.62 4.36 -14.25
CA ALA A 96 10.10 3.23 -15.03
C ALA A 96 11.60 3.34 -15.38
N ALA A 97 12.04 4.51 -15.85
CA ALA A 97 13.45 4.75 -16.17
C ALA A 97 14.35 4.66 -14.93
N ARG A 98 13.87 5.10 -13.76
CA ARG A 98 14.58 4.94 -12.49
C ARG A 98 14.71 3.48 -12.09
N PHE A 99 13.66 2.67 -12.21
CA PHE A 99 13.75 1.23 -11.94
C PHE A 99 14.74 0.52 -12.88
N GLN A 100 14.79 0.91 -14.15
CA GLN A 100 15.73 0.32 -15.12
C GLN A 100 17.19 0.60 -14.76
N THR A 101 17.49 1.80 -14.23
CA THR A 101 18.85 2.27 -13.96
C THR A 101 19.27 2.15 -12.49
N ALA A 102 18.33 1.88 -11.59
CA ALA A 102 18.59 1.69 -10.17
C ALA A 102 19.56 0.53 -9.94
N ALA A 103 20.47 0.72 -8.99
CA ALA A 103 21.33 -0.36 -8.50
C ALA A 103 20.47 -1.44 -7.80
N PRO A 104 20.88 -2.72 -7.80
CA PRO A 104 20.09 -3.82 -7.24
C PRO A 104 19.62 -3.58 -5.79
N GLU A 105 20.44 -2.95 -4.97
CA GLU A 105 20.16 -2.58 -3.59
C GLU A 105 19.08 -1.50 -3.46
N ALA A 106 18.94 -0.61 -4.43
CA ALA A 106 17.89 0.40 -4.45
C ALA A 106 16.51 -0.19 -4.80
N ILE A 107 16.47 -1.44 -5.26
CA ILE A 107 15.25 -2.22 -5.53
C ILE A 107 15.08 -3.32 -4.47
N LYS A 108 15.56 -3.06 -3.25
CA LYS A 108 15.31 -3.85 -2.06
C LYS A 108 14.95 -2.91 -0.92
N LEU A 109 13.91 -3.23 -0.16
CA LEU A 109 13.60 -2.47 1.05
C LEU A 109 14.62 -2.83 2.15
N SER A 110 14.91 -1.90 3.06
CA SER A 110 15.75 -2.20 4.22
C SER A 110 15.03 -3.13 5.19
N ASP A 111 15.80 -3.85 6.01
CA ASP A 111 15.26 -4.75 7.04
C ASP A 111 14.31 -4.01 8.00
N GLU A 112 14.58 -2.74 8.31
CA GLU A 112 13.69 -1.89 9.10
C GLU A 112 12.32 -1.71 8.45
N VAL A 113 12.28 -1.44 7.14
CA VAL A 113 11.02 -1.30 6.40
C VAL A 113 10.30 -2.64 6.33
N ILE A 114 11.03 -3.74 6.12
CA ILE A 114 10.44 -5.09 6.09
C ILE A 114 9.78 -5.41 7.44
N ALA A 115 10.45 -5.10 8.56
CA ALA A 115 9.88 -5.31 9.90
C ALA A 115 8.57 -4.52 10.10
N VAL A 116 8.50 -3.27 9.61
CA VAL A 116 7.26 -2.48 9.66
C VAL A 116 6.18 -3.11 8.77
N VAL A 117 6.51 -3.62 7.59
CA VAL A 117 5.55 -4.33 6.70
C VAL A 117 4.98 -5.57 7.39
N VAL A 118 5.84 -6.38 8.04
CA VAL A 118 5.39 -7.55 8.81
C VAL A 118 4.46 -7.15 9.96
N ALA A 119 4.80 -6.09 10.71
CA ALA A 119 3.93 -5.58 11.76
C ALA A 119 2.57 -5.07 11.21
N ILE A 120 2.55 -4.49 10.01
CA ILE A 120 1.30 -4.14 9.31
C ILE A 120 0.50 -5.41 8.98
N GLU A 121 1.15 -6.45 8.44
CA GLU A 121 0.52 -7.75 8.16
C GLU A 121 -0.15 -8.30 9.43
N ASP A 122 0.55 -8.35 10.56
CA ASP A 122 0.01 -8.80 11.85
C ASP A 122 -1.21 -7.98 12.31
N ILE A 123 -1.15 -6.64 12.17
CA ILE A 123 -2.29 -5.76 12.48
C ILE A 123 -3.48 -6.10 11.59
N THR A 124 -3.29 -6.31 10.29
CA THR A 124 -4.40 -6.65 9.39
C THR A 124 -4.99 -8.03 9.69
N GLN A 125 -4.15 -9.01 10.04
CA GLN A 125 -4.59 -10.34 10.46
C GLN A 125 -5.44 -10.27 11.73
N SER A 126 -5.07 -9.43 12.70
CA SER A 126 -5.87 -9.20 13.91
C SER A 126 -7.27 -8.65 13.64
N LYS A 127 -7.51 -8.10 12.43
CA LYS A 127 -8.80 -7.62 11.96
C LYS A 127 -9.54 -8.62 11.07
N GLY A 128 -9.08 -9.86 11.03
CA GLY A 128 -9.71 -10.97 10.33
C GLY A 128 -9.40 -11.01 8.83
N ILE A 129 -8.38 -10.28 8.37
CA ILE A 129 -7.90 -10.42 7.00
C ILE A 129 -6.95 -11.61 6.96
N VAL A 130 -7.40 -12.66 6.27
CA VAL A 130 -6.64 -13.91 6.11
C VAL A 130 -5.46 -13.65 5.16
N PRO A 131 -4.21 -14.00 5.53
CA PRO A 131 -3.02 -13.75 4.69
C PRO A 131 -3.14 -14.32 3.27
N GLU A 132 -3.78 -15.47 3.13
CA GLU A 132 -3.95 -16.16 1.85
C GLU A 132 -5.10 -15.60 1.01
N SER A 133 -5.82 -14.60 1.50
CA SER A 133 -6.94 -14.00 0.77
C SER A 133 -6.45 -13.13 -0.40
N ASP A 134 -7.22 -13.11 -1.49
CA ASP A 134 -6.95 -12.20 -2.62
C ASP A 134 -6.86 -10.73 -2.17
N LEU A 135 -7.63 -10.36 -1.15
CA LEU A 135 -7.59 -9.03 -0.56
C LEU A 135 -6.23 -8.73 0.08
N ALA A 136 -5.68 -9.67 0.86
CA ALA A 136 -4.36 -9.53 1.46
C ALA A 136 -3.28 -9.39 0.37
N HIS A 137 -3.27 -10.29 -0.62
CA HIS A 137 -2.32 -10.22 -1.74
C HIS A 137 -2.37 -8.87 -2.46
N VAL A 138 -3.57 -8.36 -2.80
CA VAL A 138 -3.72 -7.07 -3.49
C VAL A 138 -3.20 -5.90 -2.63
N MET A 139 -3.49 -5.90 -1.33
CA MET A 139 -3.03 -4.85 -0.42
C MET A 139 -1.51 -4.85 -0.25
N PHE A 140 -0.91 -6.03 -0.02
CA PHE A 140 0.51 -6.15 0.28
C PHE A 140 1.38 -6.06 -0.97
N ALA A 141 0.94 -6.60 -2.11
CA ALA A 141 1.58 -6.32 -3.39
C ALA A 141 1.54 -4.81 -3.70
N GLY A 142 0.39 -4.17 -3.49
CA GLY A 142 0.22 -2.72 -3.63
C GLY A 142 1.18 -1.93 -2.75
N LEU A 143 1.28 -2.30 -1.48
CA LEU A 143 2.21 -1.70 -0.52
C LEU A 143 3.67 -1.84 -0.98
N ARG A 144 4.12 -3.05 -1.31
CA ARG A 144 5.52 -3.31 -1.68
C ARG A 144 5.94 -2.49 -2.90
N ILE A 145 5.12 -2.48 -3.96
CA ILE A 145 5.38 -1.68 -5.17
C ILE A 145 5.39 -0.18 -4.85
N PHE A 146 4.46 0.30 -4.02
CA PHE A 146 4.44 1.71 -3.61
C PHE A 146 5.70 2.12 -2.83
N LEU A 147 6.13 1.31 -1.86
CA LEU A 147 7.32 1.58 -1.06
C LEU A 147 8.59 1.57 -1.91
N LEU A 148 8.73 0.60 -2.83
CA LEU A 148 9.85 0.56 -3.77
C LEU A 148 9.83 1.77 -4.72
N SER A 149 8.64 2.17 -5.18
CA SER A 149 8.46 3.38 -6.01
C SER A 149 8.88 4.65 -5.26
N ALA A 150 8.53 4.75 -3.97
CA ALA A 150 8.95 5.85 -3.12
C ALA A 150 10.48 5.87 -2.94
N GLN A 151 11.09 4.71 -2.68
CA GLN A 151 12.52 4.57 -2.47
C GLN A 151 13.33 4.98 -3.70
N VAL A 152 13.00 4.48 -4.89
CA VAL A 152 13.71 4.85 -6.13
C VAL A 152 13.46 6.31 -6.53
N ASN A 153 12.43 6.94 -5.96
CA ASN A 153 12.16 8.36 -6.07
C ASN A 153 12.88 9.20 -5.00
N GLY A 154 13.79 8.59 -4.22
CA GLY A 154 14.61 9.27 -3.21
C GLY A 154 13.92 9.50 -1.87
N THR A 155 12.80 8.83 -1.60
CA THR A 155 12.12 8.91 -0.30
C THR A 155 12.81 7.98 0.69
N ASP A 156 13.12 8.50 1.88
CA ASP A 156 13.45 7.67 3.05
C ASP A 156 12.17 6.98 3.52
N VAL A 157 12.00 5.73 3.08
CA VAL A 157 10.76 4.96 3.27
C VAL A 157 10.47 4.69 4.74
N HIS A 158 11.49 4.29 5.52
CA HIS A 158 11.30 3.98 6.94
C HIS A 158 10.83 5.22 7.71
N LYS A 159 11.55 6.34 7.54
CA LYS A 159 11.17 7.62 8.16
C LYS A 159 9.78 8.07 7.71
N TRP A 160 9.45 7.91 6.43
CA TRP A 160 8.13 8.27 5.91
C TRP A 160 7.03 7.40 6.52
N MET A 161 7.20 6.07 6.59
CA MET A 161 6.21 5.16 7.19
C MET A 161 5.96 5.51 8.65
N CYS A 162 7.03 5.72 9.42
CA CYS A 162 6.92 6.03 10.84
C CYS A 162 6.43 7.46 11.13
N GLY A 163 6.54 8.37 10.16
CA GLY A 163 5.96 9.70 10.21
C GLY A 163 4.54 9.81 9.66
N THR A 164 4.01 8.77 9.00
CA THR A 164 2.74 8.85 8.25
C THR A 164 1.66 7.96 8.85
N TYR A 165 0.59 8.58 9.34
CA TYR A 165 -0.58 7.84 9.81
C TYR A 165 -1.39 7.24 8.62
N PRO A 166 -1.87 5.99 8.70
CA PRO A 166 -1.85 5.06 9.84
C PRO A 166 -0.64 4.13 9.91
N PHE A 167 0.26 4.13 8.93
CA PHE A 167 1.44 3.26 8.89
C PHE A 167 2.32 3.37 10.14
N SER A 168 2.43 4.58 10.69
CA SER A 168 3.21 4.90 11.88
C SER A 168 2.88 4.05 13.12
N VAL A 169 1.70 3.41 13.16
CA VAL A 169 1.35 2.52 14.28
C VAL A 169 2.16 1.23 14.30
N ALA A 170 2.63 0.77 13.15
CA ALA A 170 3.47 -0.43 13.03
C ALA A 170 4.95 -0.17 13.36
N CYS A 171 5.34 1.07 13.66
CA CYS A 171 6.71 1.45 14.02
C CYS A 171 6.96 1.52 15.54
N LYS A 172 6.06 0.97 16.36
CA LYS A 172 6.12 1.05 17.83
C LYS A 172 6.76 -0.17 18.46
#